data_AF-A0A328CAL2-F1
#
_entry.id   AF-A0A328CAL2-F1
#
_cell.length_a   1.000
_cell.length_b   1.000
_cell.length_c   1.000
_cell.angle_alpha   90.00
_cell.angle_beta   90.00
_cell.angle_gamma   90.00
#
_symmetry.space_group_name_H-M   'P 1'
#
loop_
_entity.id
_entity.type
_entity.pdbx_description
1 polymer ?
#
loop_
_entity_poly.entity_id
_entity_poly.type
_entity_poly.pdbx_seq_one_letter_code
_entity_poly.pdbx_strand_id
1 'polypeptide(L)'
;MVPVTKDAFPEVSVDPEEALIEQIVAEGLSLTRFKKRLEMECIKRALEETGGNITRAAEILQMKRPRLSQIINSTPALTALKESLVG
;
A
#
# COMPACT_ATOMS: atom_id res chain seq x y z
N MET A 1 -29.32 -44.89 -11.06
CA MET A 1 -27.96 -44.32 -11.09
C MET A 1 -28.11 -42.83 -11.31
N VAL A 2 -28.22 -42.05 -10.24
CA VAL A 2 -28.33 -40.58 -10.33
C VAL A 2 -26.91 -40.03 -10.27
N PRO A 3 -26.44 -39.21 -11.23
CA PRO A 3 -25.14 -38.58 -11.10
C PRO A 3 -25.22 -37.51 -10.02
N VAL A 4 -24.33 -37.63 -9.03
CA VAL A 4 -24.11 -36.64 -7.96
C VAL A 4 -23.72 -35.33 -8.63
N THR A 5 -24.54 -34.30 -8.44
CA THR A 5 -24.24 -32.93 -8.83
C THR A 5 -22.98 -32.50 -8.11
N LYS A 6 -21.95 -32.20 -8.90
CA LYS A 6 -20.71 -31.52 -8.53
C LYS A 6 -21.02 -30.41 -7.54
N ASP A 7 -20.58 -30.55 -6.30
CA ASP A 7 -20.63 -29.52 -5.28
C ASP A 7 -20.07 -28.23 -5.87
N ALA A 8 -20.98 -27.30 -6.18
CA ALA A 8 -20.63 -25.95 -6.55
C ALA A 8 -20.22 -25.25 -5.25
N PHE A 9 -18.95 -25.38 -4.87
CA PHE A 9 -18.37 -24.44 -3.93
C PHE A 9 -18.55 -23.06 -4.56
N PRO A 10 -19.32 -22.14 -3.95
CA PRO A 10 -19.39 -20.79 -4.47
C PRO A 10 -17.97 -20.24 -4.43
N GLU A 11 -17.45 -19.80 -5.57
CA GLU A 11 -16.25 -18.96 -5.61
C GLU A 11 -16.62 -17.64 -4.94
N VAL A 12 -16.50 -17.61 -3.61
CA VAL A 12 -16.63 -16.36 -2.86
C VAL A 12 -15.38 -15.57 -3.15
N SER A 13 -15.46 -14.68 -4.15
CA SER A 13 -14.47 -13.64 -4.33
C SER A 13 -14.54 -12.75 -3.09
N VAL A 14 -13.66 -12.98 -2.13
CA VAL A 14 -13.54 -12.12 -0.96
C VAL A 14 -13.13 -10.75 -1.47
N ASP A 15 -13.93 -9.74 -1.16
CA ASP A 15 -13.56 -8.35 -1.42
C ASP A 15 -12.33 -8.01 -0.56
N PRO A 16 -11.17 -7.69 -1.17
CA PRO A 16 -9.96 -7.37 -0.41
C PRO A 16 -10.15 -6.15 0.50
N GLU A 17 -11.08 -5.24 0.17
CA GLU A 17 -11.40 -4.10 1.03
C GLU A 17 -12.15 -4.55 2.29
N GLU A 18 -13.13 -5.45 2.15
CA GLU A 18 -13.89 -5.99 3.29
C GLU A 18 -12.97 -6.76 4.23
N ALA A 19 -12.11 -7.64 3.69
CA ALA A 19 -11.13 -8.38 4.50
C ALA A 19 -10.18 -7.44 5.27
N LEU A 20 -9.82 -6.30 4.67
CA LEU A 20 -8.97 -5.31 5.33
C LEU A 20 -9.73 -4.58 6.45
N ILE A 21 -11.01 -4.24 6.24
CA ILE A 21 -11.86 -3.62 7.25
C ILE A 21 -12.01 -4.56 8.45
N GLU A 22 -12.32 -5.83 8.20
CA GLU A 22 -12.42 -6.86 9.24
C GLU A 22 -11.13 -6.95 10.05
N GLN A 23 -9.97 -6.98 9.39
CA GLN A 23 -8.67 -7.02 10.06
C GLN A 23 -8.43 -5.78 10.94
N ILE A 24 -8.71 -4.58 10.43
CA ILE A 24 -8.54 -3.32 11.18
C ILE A 24 -9.40 -3.33 12.45
N VAL A 25 -10.65 -3.79 12.34
CA VAL A 25 -11.59 -3.89 13.45
C VAL A 25 -11.14 -4.97 14.45
N ALA A 26 -10.77 -6.15 13.97
CA ALA A 26 -10.37 -7.29 14.81
C ALA A 26 -9.07 -7.02 15.60
N GLU A 27 -8.10 -6.34 15.00
CA GLU A 27 -6.83 -6.00 15.65
C GLU A 27 -6.91 -4.72 16.51
N GLY A 28 -8.06 -4.03 16.51
CA GLY A 28 -8.25 -2.78 17.27
C GLY A 28 -7.28 -1.68 16.84
N LEU A 29 -6.87 -1.66 15.56
CA LEU A 29 -5.89 -0.70 15.09
C LEU A 29 -6.49 0.71 14.99
N SER A 30 -5.77 1.69 15.54
CA SER A 30 -6.10 3.10 15.29
C SER A 30 -6.07 3.40 13.78
N LEU A 31 -7.18 3.90 13.23
CA LEU A 31 -7.26 4.34 11.82
C LEU A 31 -6.16 5.34 11.47
N THR A 32 -5.80 6.22 12.41
CA THR A 32 -4.70 7.18 12.22
C THR A 32 -3.35 6.47 12.06
N ARG A 33 -3.07 5.45 12.89
CA ARG A 33 -1.84 4.66 12.78
C ARG A 33 -1.83 3.85 11.49
N PHE A 34 -2.97 3.25 11.14
CA PHE A 34 -3.12 2.46 9.93
C PHE A 34 -2.90 3.32 8.67
N LYS A 35 -3.55 4.49 8.58
CA LYS A 35 -3.37 5.43 7.46
C LYS A 35 -1.91 5.85 7.30
N LYS A 36 -1.21 6.15 8.41
CA LYS A 36 0.23 6.49 8.37
C LYS A 36 1.08 5.34 7.85
N ARG A 37 0.80 4.11 8.28
CA ARG A 37 1.50 2.91 7.79
C ARG A 37 1.24 2.71 6.29
N LEU A 38 -0.01 2.78 5.86
CA LEU A 38 -0.39 2.65 4.45
C LEU A 38 0.32 3.70 3.59
N GLU A 39 0.26 4.97 3.98
CA GLU A 39 0.95 6.07 3.28
C GLU A 39 2.45 5.80 3.16
N MET A 40 3.09 5.33 4.23
CA MET A 40 4.51 5.01 4.26
C MET A 40 4.88 3.89 3.29
N GLU A 41 4.14 2.78 3.30
CA GLU A 41 4.40 1.64 2.43
C GLU A 41 4.12 1.96 0.96
N CYS A 42 3.08 2.74 0.67
CA CYS A 42 2.81 3.23 -0.69
C CYS A 42 3.97 4.12 -1.20
N ILE A 43 4.52 5.00 -0.36
CA ILE A 43 5.65 5.85 -0.75
C ILE A 43 6.91 5.01 -1.02
N LYS A 44 7.23 4.05 -0.14
CA LYS A 44 8.36 3.15 -0.35
C LYS A 44 8.24 2.43 -1.68
N ARG A 45 7.07 1.82 -1.95
CA ARG A 45 6.84 1.09 -3.18
C ARG A 45 6.97 1.98 -4.42
N ALA A 46 6.39 3.17 -4.40
CA ALA A 46 6.51 4.10 -5.52
C ALA A 46 7.95 4.57 -5.76
N LEU A 47 8.75 4.73 -4.69
CA LEU A 47 10.18 5.03 -4.84
C LEU A 47 10.93 3.86 -5.48
N GLU A 48 10.70 2.63 -5.02
CA GLU A 48 11.30 1.42 -5.58
C GLU A 48 10.94 1.24 -7.07
N GLU A 49 9.65 1.36 -7.41
CA GLU A 49 9.16 1.23 -8.80
C GLU A 49 9.72 2.31 -9.74
N THR A 50 10.13 3.46 -9.19
CA THR A 50 10.65 4.58 -9.99
C THR A 50 12.16 4.78 -9.87
N GLY A 51 12.87 3.90 -9.17
CA GLY A 51 14.31 4.02 -8.94
C GLY A 51 14.67 5.32 -8.20
N GLY A 52 13.87 5.72 -7.20
CA GLY A 52 14.10 6.93 -6.42
C GLY A 52 13.68 8.24 -7.10
N ASN A 53 13.06 8.19 -8.28
CA ASN A 53 12.58 9.39 -8.97
C ASN A 53 11.33 9.97 -8.29
N ILE A 54 11.55 10.98 -7.43
CA ILE A 54 10.49 11.66 -6.66
C ILE A 54 9.37 12.22 -7.55
N THR A 55 9.69 12.74 -8.74
CA THR A 55 8.66 13.28 -9.64
C THR A 55 7.72 12.18 -10.14
N ARG A 56 8.28 11.06 -10.62
CA ARG A 56 7.49 9.92 -11.10
C ARG A 56 6.74 9.23 -9.95
N ALA A 57 7.36 9.09 -8.78
CA ALA A 57 6.70 8.53 -7.61
C ALA A 57 5.50 9.38 -7.18
N ALA A 58 5.62 10.71 -7.26
CA ALA A 58 4.52 11.63 -6.96
C ALA A 58 3.36 11.48 -7.96
N GLU A 59 3.66 11.23 -9.24
CA GLU A 59 2.67 10.95 -10.29
C GLU A 59 1.93 9.62 -10.02
N ILE A 60 2.64 8.54 -9.68
CA ILE A 60 2.04 7.24 -9.33
C ILE A 60 1.07 7.40 -8.15
N LEU A 61 1.48 8.15 -7.12
CA LEU A 61 0.69 8.34 -5.92
C LEU A 61 -0.33 9.49 -6.02
N GLN A 62 -0.47 10.12 -7.19
CA GLN A 62 -1.38 11.24 -7.43
C GLN A 62 -1.23 12.36 -6.40
N MET A 63 0.02 12.65 -6.00
CA MET A 63 0.33 13.70 -5.05
C MET A 63 1.24 14.77 -5.64
N LYS A 64 1.18 15.98 -5.10
CA LYS A 64 2.07 17.06 -5.55
C LYS A 64 3.51 16.73 -5.16
N ARG A 65 4.45 16.86 -6.12
CA ARG A 65 5.89 16.63 -5.88
C ARG A 65 6.45 17.34 -4.64
N PRO A 66 6.15 18.63 -4.34
CA PRO A 66 6.64 19.27 -3.12
C PRO A 66 6.17 18.57 -1.84
N ARG A 67 4.94 18.03 -1.83
CA ARG A 67 4.40 17.30 -0.68
C ARG A 67 5.16 15.99 -0.48
N LEU A 68 5.36 15.22 -1.55
CA LEU A 68 6.11 13.97 -1.48
C LEU A 68 7.55 14.21 -1.00
N SER A 69 8.22 15.22 -1.59
CA SER A 69 9.58 15.59 -1.20
C SER A 69 9.67 15.98 0.28
N GLN A 70 8.68 16.70 0.81
CA GLN A 70 8.63 17.04 2.23
C GLN A 70 8.52 15.79 3.11
N ILE A 71 7.62 14.86 2.76
CA ILE A 71 7.44 13.61 3.52
C ILE A 71 8.74 12.80 3.54
N ILE A 72 9.36 12.59 2.37
CA ILE A 72 10.62 11.84 2.25
C ILE A 72 11.71 12.47 3.11
N ASN A 73 11.95 13.78 2.97
CA ASN A 73 13.03 14.46 3.69
C ASN A 73 12.78 14.59 5.19
N SER A 74 11.51 14.55 5.63
CA SER A 74 11.15 14.53 7.06
C SER A 74 11.16 13.13 7.67
N THR A 75 11.33 12.09 6.86
CA THR A 75 11.28 10.69 7.29
C THR A 75 12.62 10.01 7.01
N PRO A 76 13.47 9.76 8.03
CA PRO A 76 14.81 9.22 7.84
C PRO A 76 14.85 7.91 7.03
N ALA A 77 13.90 6.99 7.26
CA ALA A 77 13.83 5.73 6.53
C ALA A 77 13.57 5.91 5.02
N LEU A 78 12.74 6.88 4.63
CA LEU A 78 12.48 7.18 3.21
C LEU A 78 13.65 7.90 2.56
N THR A 79 14.33 8.77 3.30
CA THR A 79 15.54 9.44 2.83
C THR A 79 16.63 8.41 2.50
N ALA A 80 16.90 7.48 3.43
CA ALA A 80 17.88 6.41 3.23
C ALA A 80 17.51 5.49 2.04
N LEU A 81 16.24 5.13 1.91
CA LEU A 81 15.77 4.33 0.76
C LEU A 81 16.04 5.06 -0.56
N LYS A 82 15.63 6.32 -0.67
CA LYS A 82 15.85 7.13 -1.87
C LYS A 82 17.34 7.27 -2.21
N GLU A 83 18.21 7.45 -1.22
CA GLU A 83 19.66 7.50 -1.43
C GLU A 83 20.22 6.18 -1.97
N SER A 84 19.75 5.04 -1.45
CA SER A 84 20.17 3.71 -1.94
C SER A 84 19.72 3.40 -3.38
N LEU A 85 18.65 4.03 -3.85
CA LEU A 85 18.09 3.80 -5.19
C LEU A 85 18.70 4.69 -6.27
N VAL A 86 19.28 5.83 -5.88
CA VAL A 86 19.89 6.82 -6.80
C VAL A 86 21.42 6.67 -6.89
N GLY A 87 22.01 5.92 -5.95
CA GLY A 87 23.44 5.62 -5.88
C GLY A 87 23.95 4.72 -7.00
#